data_AF-A0A955CLQ2-F1
#
_entry.id   AF-A0A955CLQ2-F1
#
_cell.length_a   1.000
_cell.length_b   1.000
_cell.length_c   1.000
_cell.angle_alpha   90.00
_cell.angle_beta   90.00
_cell.angle_gamma   90.00
#
_symmetry.space_group_name_H-M   'P 1'
#
loop_
_entity.id
_entity.type
_entity.pdbx_description
1 polymer ?
#
loop_
_entity_poly.entity_id
_entity_poly.type
_entity_poly.pdbx_seq_one_letter_code
_entity_poly.pdbx_strand_id
1 'polypeptide(L)'
;MSEIRLYEGDADALMTGDHAERVSLLPGDSSGFSAGERLRILWGQDMLRDMLDGRYRTVICGVNEEDNSHGIVAQLVHLVSSSQWTQHTVTNYAKVFQESVSVHAAHDQEPYVLKYDLDSILILALLRPRGQDHFTLQDLSRGFATVSKMLKERRDRQPVATVSFLGARSNRLVNEQNREPSFERVLRTMYQAGYRGDVYPAPALWSKGDVGVFATYPFPEGVARMREGSS
;
A
#
# COMPACT_ATOMS: atom_id res chain seq x y z
N MET A 1 -13.07 3.61 -17.18
CA MET A 1 -12.24 3.31 -16.00
C MET A 1 -12.98 3.86 -14.79
N SER A 2 -13.08 3.12 -13.68
CA SER A 2 -13.61 3.65 -12.43
C SER A 2 -12.74 4.83 -11.99
N GLU A 3 -13.35 5.93 -11.56
CA GLU A 3 -12.63 7.07 -11.03
C GLU A 3 -12.00 6.70 -9.68
N ILE A 4 -10.71 7.01 -9.50
CA ILE A 4 -9.99 6.78 -8.24
C ILE A 4 -10.46 7.80 -7.20
N ARG A 5 -10.75 7.34 -5.98
CA ARG A 5 -11.30 8.17 -4.90
C ARG A 5 -10.28 8.36 -3.79
N LEU A 6 -10.13 9.58 -3.31
CA LEU A 6 -9.22 9.90 -2.21
C LEU A 6 -9.89 9.62 -0.86
N TYR A 7 -11.08 10.19 -0.65
CA TYR A 7 -11.85 10.09 0.59
C TYR A 7 -13.07 9.16 0.47
N GLU A 8 -13.59 8.72 1.61
CA GLU A 8 -14.89 8.04 1.67
C GLU A 8 -16.06 9.00 1.51
N GLY A 9 -17.17 8.49 0.97
CA GLY A 9 -18.38 9.29 0.69
C GLY A 9 -18.19 10.24 -0.49
N ASP A 10 -18.89 11.37 -0.45
CA ASP A 10 -18.84 12.41 -1.49
C ASP A 10 -17.82 13.53 -1.16
N ALA A 11 -16.91 13.28 -0.22
CA ALA A 11 -15.96 14.27 0.27
C ALA A 11 -15.04 14.83 -0.84
N ASP A 12 -14.62 14.01 -1.81
CA ASP A 12 -13.86 14.49 -2.96
C ASP A 12 -14.62 15.62 -3.70
N ALA A 13 -15.93 15.46 -3.95
CA ALA A 13 -16.74 16.47 -4.65
C ALA A 13 -17.06 17.71 -3.78
N LEU A 14 -17.07 17.56 -2.46
CA LEU A 14 -17.26 18.69 -1.53
C LEU A 14 -15.99 19.53 -1.35
N MET A 15 -14.82 18.95 -1.65
CA MET A 15 -13.52 19.59 -1.47
C MET A 15 -12.90 20.11 -2.78
N THR A 16 -13.53 19.88 -3.94
CA THR A 16 -13.05 20.41 -5.23
C THR A 16 -13.12 21.94 -5.26
N GLY A 17 -11.96 22.59 -5.34
CA GLY A 17 -11.82 23.96 -5.82
C GLY A 17 -11.48 23.98 -7.31
N ASP A 18 -11.98 24.96 -8.06
CA ASP A 18 -11.74 25.06 -9.51
C ASP A 18 -10.23 25.03 -9.85
N HIS A 19 -9.86 24.06 -10.68
CA HIS A 19 -8.56 23.83 -11.35
C HIS A 19 -7.30 24.08 -10.51
N ALA A 20 -6.74 23.05 -9.86
CA ALA A 20 -5.48 23.19 -9.16
C ALA A 20 -4.26 22.76 -10.00
N GLU A 21 -3.44 23.72 -10.40
CA GLU A 21 -2.01 23.53 -10.73
C GLU A 21 -1.15 23.35 -9.46
N ARG A 22 -1.77 23.26 -8.27
CA ARG A 22 -1.13 23.35 -6.96
C ARG A 22 -1.65 22.27 -6.01
N VAL A 23 -0.73 21.57 -5.34
CA VAL A 23 -1.06 20.66 -4.23
C VAL A 23 -0.99 21.43 -2.91
N SER A 24 -2.07 21.43 -2.12
CA SER A 24 -2.05 21.97 -0.75
C SER A 24 -1.91 20.85 0.26
N LEU A 25 -0.72 20.73 0.86
CA LEU A 25 -0.45 19.80 1.95
C LEU A 25 -0.96 20.38 3.27
N LEU A 26 -1.95 19.73 3.85
CA LEU A 26 -2.48 20.12 5.15
C LEU A 26 -1.65 19.46 6.26
N PRO A 27 -1.16 20.23 7.25
CA PRO A 27 -0.46 19.65 8.38
C PRO A 27 -1.41 18.73 9.16
N GLY A 28 -0.86 17.62 9.66
CA GLY A 28 -1.57 16.82 10.66
C GLY A 28 -1.66 17.58 11.98
N ASP A 29 -2.58 17.15 12.86
CA ASP A 29 -2.67 17.70 14.21
C ASP A 29 -1.34 17.50 14.96
N SER A 30 -0.89 18.53 15.68
CA SER A 30 0.39 18.60 16.40
C SER A 30 0.31 18.14 17.85
N SER A 31 -0.89 17.97 18.43
CA SER A 31 -1.05 17.65 19.85
C SER A 31 -1.13 16.15 20.14
N GLY A 32 -0.19 15.61 20.94
CA GLY A 32 -0.41 14.36 21.68
C GLY A 32 -0.08 13.04 20.96
N PHE A 33 0.94 13.02 20.08
CA PHE A 33 1.32 11.79 19.35
C PHE A 33 2.68 11.24 19.79
N SER A 34 2.77 9.93 19.93
CA SER A 34 4.03 9.21 20.10
C SER A 34 4.65 8.85 18.75
N ALA A 35 5.97 8.69 18.73
CA ALA A 35 6.69 8.22 17.55
C ALA A 35 6.14 6.86 17.10
N GLY A 36 5.83 6.73 15.80
CA GLY A 36 5.31 5.49 15.21
C GLY A 36 3.80 5.28 15.40
N GLU A 37 3.04 6.29 15.82
CA GLU A 37 1.58 6.15 15.96
C GLU A 37 0.78 6.43 14.68
N ARG A 38 1.41 6.97 13.64
CA ARG A 38 0.75 7.39 12.39
C ARG A 38 1.36 6.73 11.16
N LEU A 39 0.54 6.57 10.12
CA LEU A 39 1.04 6.39 8.77
C LEU A 39 1.48 7.74 8.23
N ARG A 40 2.59 7.78 7.50
CA ARG A 40 2.99 8.96 6.71
C ARG A 40 2.65 8.71 5.26
N ILE A 41 2.10 9.72 4.60
CA ILE A 41 1.67 9.65 3.21
C ILE A 41 2.63 10.49 2.37
N LEU A 42 3.28 9.85 1.41
CA LEU A 42 4.33 10.44 0.61
C LEU A 42 3.78 10.95 -0.73
N TRP A 43 3.20 12.16 -0.68
CA TRP A 43 2.74 12.91 -1.84
C TRP A 43 3.88 13.52 -2.66
N GLY A 44 4.03 13.07 -3.91
CA GLY A 44 4.99 13.62 -4.87
C GLY A 44 6.43 13.15 -4.70
N GLN A 45 6.70 12.18 -3.81
CA GLN A 45 8.00 11.54 -3.70
C GLN A 45 8.16 10.40 -4.71
N ASP A 46 9.39 10.21 -5.16
CA ASP A 46 9.76 9.12 -6.06
C ASP A 46 10.24 7.91 -5.25
N MET A 47 9.37 6.91 -5.15
CA MET A 47 9.65 5.69 -4.40
C MET A 47 10.91 4.97 -4.90
N LEU A 48 11.10 4.82 -6.22
CA LEU A 48 12.22 4.03 -6.74
C LEU A 48 13.54 4.68 -6.39
N ARG A 49 13.61 6.00 -6.52
CA ARG A 49 14.77 6.78 -6.11
C ARG A 49 15.01 6.65 -4.61
N ASP A 50 13.98 6.78 -3.77
CA ASP A 50 14.11 6.65 -2.33
C ASP A 50 14.62 5.25 -1.91
N MET A 51 14.21 4.20 -2.64
CA MET A 51 14.72 2.84 -2.43
C MET A 51 16.20 2.72 -2.81
N LEU A 52 16.59 3.24 -3.98
CA LEU A 52 17.98 3.23 -4.44
C LEU A 52 18.92 4.04 -3.53
N ASP A 53 18.42 5.16 -2.99
CA ASP A 53 19.15 5.99 -2.03
C ASP A 53 19.26 5.34 -0.63
N GLY A 54 18.69 4.14 -0.44
CA GLY A 54 18.77 3.37 0.81
C GLY A 54 17.94 3.96 1.95
N ARG A 55 16.92 4.77 1.64
CA ARG A 55 16.05 5.40 2.66
C ARG A 55 15.17 4.40 3.39
N TYR A 56 14.90 3.25 2.75
CA TYR A 56 14.13 2.17 3.32
C TYR A 56 14.90 0.86 3.26
N ARG A 57 14.73 0.05 4.30
CA ARG A 57 15.26 -1.32 4.37
C ARG A 57 14.23 -2.34 3.93
N THR A 58 12.95 -2.00 4.01
CA THR A 58 11.86 -2.90 3.66
C THR A 58 10.80 -2.20 2.81
N VAL A 59 10.29 -2.91 1.80
CA VAL A 59 9.15 -2.49 0.98
C VAL A 59 8.05 -3.53 1.03
N ILE A 60 6.80 -3.08 1.08
CA ILE A 60 5.61 -3.92 0.97
C ILE A 60 4.92 -3.64 -0.37
N CYS A 61 4.54 -4.69 -1.08
CA CYS A 61 3.78 -4.62 -2.32
C CYS A 61 2.97 -5.90 -2.55
N GLY A 62 2.04 -5.89 -3.52
CA GLY A 62 1.32 -7.10 -3.94
C GLY A 62 2.08 -7.89 -5.01
N VAL A 63 1.95 -9.21 -4.97
CA VAL A 63 2.38 -10.17 -6.00
C VAL A 63 1.28 -11.21 -6.25
N ASN A 64 1.36 -11.93 -7.37
CA ASN A 64 0.46 -13.04 -7.71
C ASN A 64 1.24 -14.23 -8.30
N GLU A 65 0.55 -15.34 -8.60
CA GLU A 65 1.17 -16.55 -9.17
C GLU A 65 1.22 -16.58 -10.71
N GLU A 66 0.63 -15.57 -11.38
CA GLU A 66 0.43 -15.56 -12.83
C GLU A 66 1.50 -14.74 -13.55
N ASP A 67 1.66 -13.47 -13.17
CA ASP A 67 2.59 -12.54 -13.80
C ASP A 67 2.96 -11.37 -12.87
N ASN A 68 4.25 -11.26 -12.54
CA ASN A 68 4.86 -10.14 -11.80
C ASN A 68 5.94 -9.42 -12.62
N SER A 69 5.88 -9.48 -13.96
CA SER A 69 6.78 -8.73 -14.86
C SER A 69 6.48 -7.23 -14.95
N HIS A 70 5.40 -6.78 -14.30
CA HIS A 70 4.97 -5.38 -14.27
C HIS A 70 4.76 -4.87 -12.84
N GLY A 71 4.66 -3.55 -12.69
CA GLY A 71 4.41 -2.90 -11.41
C GLY A 71 5.68 -2.68 -10.58
N ILE A 72 5.52 -2.41 -9.28
CA ILE A 72 6.63 -1.98 -8.42
C ILE A 72 7.65 -3.11 -8.18
N VAL A 73 7.18 -4.34 -7.97
CA VAL A 73 8.07 -5.50 -7.72
C VAL A 73 9.00 -5.72 -8.91
N ALA A 74 8.46 -5.64 -10.13
CA ALA A 74 9.22 -5.79 -11.37
C ALA A 74 10.29 -4.71 -11.54
N GLN A 75 9.98 -3.47 -11.14
CA GLN A 75 10.91 -2.35 -11.19
C GLN A 75 12.01 -2.49 -10.14
N LEU A 76 11.67 -2.89 -8.91
CA LEU A 76 12.65 -3.07 -7.84
C LEU A 76 13.64 -4.18 -8.15
N VAL A 77 13.18 -5.36 -8.58
CA VAL A 77 14.07 -6.47 -8.95
C VAL A 77 14.91 -6.16 -10.19
N HIS A 78 14.41 -5.32 -11.10
CA HIS A 78 15.18 -4.87 -12.26
C HIS A 78 16.29 -3.87 -11.89
N LEU A 79 15.99 -2.96 -10.97
CA LEU A 79 16.92 -1.91 -10.55
C LEU A 79 18.05 -2.45 -9.64
N VAL A 80 17.74 -3.41 -8.77
CA VAL A 80 18.74 -4.01 -7.87
C VAL A 80 19.45 -5.18 -8.56
N SER A 81 20.37 -4.83 -9.45
CA SER A 81 21.09 -5.79 -10.31
C SER A 81 21.95 -6.83 -9.57
N SER A 82 22.28 -6.63 -8.29
CA SER A 82 22.99 -7.62 -7.46
C SER A 82 22.09 -8.76 -6.98
N SER A 83 20.76 -8.58 -7.03
CA SER A 83 19.81 -9.54 -6.50
C SER A 83 19.79 -10.84 -7.31
N GLN A 84 19.60 -11.97 -6.61
CA GLN A 84 19.27 -13.25 -7.24
C GLN A 84 17.84 -13.27 -7.81
N TRP A 85 17.00 -12.29 -7.46
CA TRP A 85 15.62 -12.20 -7.90
C TRP A 85 15.51 -11.48 -9.24
N THR A 86 14.85 -12.16 -10.18
CA THR A 86 14.35 -11.60 -11.43
C THR A 86 12.82 -11.59 -11.41
N GLN A 87 12.20 -10.85 -12.34
CA GLN A 87 10.75 -10.86 -12.56
C GLN A 87 10.17 -12.27 -12.73
N HIS A 88 10.92 -13.12 -13.46
CA HIS A 88 10.53 -14.50 -13.71
C HIS A 88 10.62 -15.36 -12.44
N THR A 89 11.72 -15.27 -11.70
CA THR A 89 11.90 -16.06 -10.47
C THR A 89 10.94 -15.63 -9.35
N VAL A 90 10.56 -14.36 -9.27
CA VAL A 90 9.49 -13.89 -8.36
C VAL A 90 8.18 -14.61 -8.66
N THR A 91 7.78 -14.67 -9.93
CA THR A 91 6.53 -15.32 -10.34
C THR A 91 6.58 -16.83 -10.08
N ASN A 92 7.67 -17.48 -10.46
CA ASN A 92 7.85 -18.92 -10.22
C ASN A 92 7.83 -19.25 -8.73
N TYR A 93 8.50 -18.44 -7.89
CA TYR A 93 8.50 -18.65 -6.45
C TYR A 93 7.10 -18.51 -5.85
N ALA A 94 6.36 -17.47 -6.24
CA ALA A 94 4.97 -17.28 -5.81
C ALA A 94 4.10 -18.48 -6.19
N LYS A 95 4.22 -18.97 -7.42
CA LYS A 95 3.49 -20.14 -7.91
C LYS A 95 3.82 -21.42 -7.12
N VAL A 96 5.10 -21.76 -6.99
CA VAL A 96 5.55 -22.96 -6.25
C VAL A 96 5.12 -22.90 -4.79
N PHE A 97 5.21 -21.72 -4.17
CA PHE A 97 4.74 -21.52 -2.80
C PHE A 97 3.23 -21.79 -2.70
N GLN A 98 2.42 -21.19 -3.58
CA GLN A 98 0.97 -21.38 -3.58
C GLN A 98 0.57 -22.85 -3.80
N GLU A 99 1.28 -23.56 -4.68
CA GLU A 99 1.11 -25.01 -4.89
C GLU A 99 1.47 -25.83 -3.64
N SER A 100 2.55 -25.48 -2.96
CA SER A 100 3.04 -26.21 -1.78
C SER A 100 2.11 -26.06 -0.57
N VAL A 101 1.53 -24.88 -0.37
CA VAL A 101 0.65 -24.63 0.78
C VAL A 101 -0.74 -25.22 0.60
N SER A 102 -1.24 -25.31 -0.65
CA SER A 102 -2.51 -26.00 -0.92
C SER A 102 -2.51 -27.48 -0.51
N VAL A 103 -1.34 -28.10 -0.34
CA VAL A 103 -1.21 -29.49 0.13
C VAL A 103 -1.32 -29.61 1.65
N HIS A 104 -0.96 -28.57 2.42
CA HIS A 104 -0.79 -28.65 3.88
C HIS A 104 -1.76 -27.77 4.69
N ALA A 105 -2.44 -26.81 4.06
CA ALA A 105 -3.28 -25.84 4.77
C ALA A 105 -4.50 -25.37 3.95
N ALA A 106 -5.27 -26.32 3.38
CA ALA A 106 -6.45 -26.03 2.55
C ALA A 106 -7.57 -25.23 3.24
N HIS A 107 -7.47 -24.94 4.54
CA HIS A 107 -8.43 -24.14 5.30
C HIS A 107 -7.84 -22.82 5.81
N ASP A 108 -6.56 -22.56 5.56
CA ASP A 108 -5.91 -21.32 5.97
C ASP A 108 -6.13 -20.25 4.91
N GLN A 109 -6.94 -19.25 5.27
CA GLN A 109 -7.27 -18.12 4.41
C GLN A 109 -6.34 -16.92 4.67
N GLU A 110 -5.26 -17.08 5.44
CA GLU A 110 -4.29 -16.00 5.60
C GLU A 110 -3.58 -15.72 4.25
N PRO A 111 -3.60 -14.47 3.75
CA PRO A 111 -2.79 -14.07 2.61
C PRO A 111 -1.34 -14.14 3.01
N TYR A 112 -0.59 -14.95 2.27
CA TYR A 112 0.82 -15.21 2.56
C TYR A 112 1.67 -13.97 2.29
N VAL A 113 2.68 -13.79 3.14
CA VAL A 113 3.70 -12.74 2.95
C VAL A 113 4.98 -13.42 2.50
N LEU A 114 5.32 -13.28 1.23
CA LEU A 114 6.57 -13.78 0.67
C LEU A 114 7.71 -12.80 0.94
N LYS A 115 8.91 -13.34 1.17
CA LYS A 115 10.12 -12.55 1.37
C LYS A 115 11.00 -12.65 0.13
N TYR A 116 11.32 -11.52 -0.48
CA TYR A 116 12.36 -11.43 -1.50
C TYR A 116 13.47 -10.54 -0.96
N ASP A 117 14.64 -11.12 -0.74
CA ASP A 117 15.83 -10.41 -0.28
C ASP A 117 16.64 -9.91 -1.48
N LEU A 118 16.70 -8.59 -1.68
CA LEU A 118 17.44 -7.93 -2.75
C LEU A 118 18.75 -7.33 -2.21
N ASP A 119 19.36 -7.97 -1.21
CA ASP A 119 20.58 -7.54 -0.51
C ASP A 119 20.37 -6.28 0.35
N SER A 120 20.17 -5.12 -0.28
CA SER A 120 19.99 -3.84 0.41
C SER A 120 18.54 -3.55 0.81
N ILE A 121 17.59 -4.23 0.17
CA ILE A 121 16.15 -4.05 0.34
C ILE A 121 15.48 -5.41 0.52
N LEU A 122 14.67 -5.53 1.58
CA LEU A 122 13.76 -6.65 1.77
C LEU A 122 12.39 -6.30 1.18
N ILE A 123 11.87 -7.12 0.27
CA ILE A 123 10.46 -7.04 -0.14
C ILE A 123 9.64 -8.01 0.70
N LEU A 124 8.63 -7.49 1.38
CA LEU A 124 7.54 -8.25 2.02
C LEU A 124 6.32 -8.21 1.09
N ALA A 125 6.19 -9.21 0.24
CA ALA A 125 5.19 -9.24 -0.80
C ALA A 125 3.91 -9.95 -0.34
N LEU A 126 2.78 -9.24 -0.35
CA LEU A 126 1.47 -9.84 -0.14
C LEU A 126 1.10 -10.68 -1.36
N LEU A 127 0.86 -11.97 -1.16
CA LEU A 127 0.50 -12.90 -2.23
C LEU A 127 -1.02 -12.93 -2.43
N ARG A 128 -1.44 -12.67 -3.67
CA ARG A 128 -2.85 -12.71 -4.07
C ARG A 128 -3.40 -14.11 -3.81
N PRO A 129 -4.55 -14.26 -3.12
CA PRO A 129 -5.11 -15.57 -2.85
C PRO A 129 -5.34 -16.37 -4.15
N ARG A 130 -5.10 -17.68 -4.09
CA ARG A 130 -5.24 -18.58 -5.24
C ARG A 130 -6.64 -18.53 -5.84
N GLY A 131 -6.73 -18.52 -7.15
CA GLY A 131 -8.00 -18.52 -7.88
C GLY A 131 -8.78 -17.22 -7.78
N GLN A 132 -8.19 -16.16 -7.22
CA GLN A 132 -8.76 -14.82 -7.22
C GLN A 132 -8.00 -13.93 -8.22
N ASP A 133 -8.74 -13.06 -8.91
CA ASP A 133 -8.19 -12.06 -9.85
C ASP A 133 -7.81 -10.74 -9.17
N HIS A 134 -8.05 -10.62 -7.87
CA HIS A 134 -7.91 -9.40 -7.09
C HIS A 134 -7.66 -9.71 -5.62
N PHE A 135 -7.17 -8.73 -4.88
CA PHE A 135 -7.20 -8.68 -3.42
C PHE A 135 -8.54 -8.11 -2.94
N THR A 136 -8.99 -8.55 -1.78
CA THR A 136 -10.05 -7.89 -1.02
C THR A 136 -9.47 -7.02 0.11
N LEU A 137 -10.28 -6.13 0.69
CA LEU A 137 -9.89 -5.42 1.92
C LEU A 137 -9.60 -6.36 3.09
N GLN A 138 -10.22 -7.54 3.13
CA GLN A 138 -9.94 -8.55 4.15
C GLN A 138 -8.54 -9.16 3.95
N ASP A 139 -8.16 -9.43 2.71
CA ASP A 139 -6.80 -9.89 2.38
C ASP A 139 -5.77 -8.84 2.72
N LEU A 140 -6.04 -7.58 2.37
CA LEU A 140 -5.17 -6.46 2.74
C LEU A 140 -5.00 -6.37 4.26
N SER A 141 -6.11 -6.43 5.01
CA SER A 141 -6.09 -6.38 6.48
C SER A 141 -5.24 -7.49 7.08
N ARG A 142 -5.48 -8.76 6.69
CA ARG A 142 -4.73 -9.91 7.19
C ARG A 142 -3.25 -9.85 6.80
N GLY A 143 -2.95 -9.47 5.55
CA GLY A 143 -1.59 -9.35 5.05
C GLY A 143 -0.79 -8.31 5.83
N PHE A 144 -1.36 -7.13 6.05
CA PHE A 144 -0.72 -6.08 6.85
C PHE A 144 -0.62 -6.44 8.34
N ALA A 145 -1.55 -7.23 8.88
CA ALA A 145 -1.43 -7.73 10.25
C ALA A 145 -0.22 -8.68 10.38
N THR A 146 -0.03 -9.57 9.41
CA THR A 146 1.13 -10.46 9.35
C THR A 146 2.43 -9.68 9.15
N VAL A 147 2.46 -8.74 8.20
CA VAL A 147 3.61 -7.83 8.00
C VAL A 147 3.95 -7.06 9.27
N SER A 148 2.96 -6.52 9.98
CA SER A 148 3.19 -5.77 11.22
C SER A 148 3.81 -6.66 12.30
N LYS A 149 3.36 -7.90 12.44
CA LYS A 149 4.00 -8.90 13.32
C LYS A 149 5.44 -9.19 12.89
N MET A 150 5.71 -9.29 11.59
CA MET A 150 7.05 -9.56 11.05
C MET A 150 8.02 -8.38 11.21
N LEU A 151 7.51 -7.16 11.32
CA LEU A 151 8.31 -5.94 11.50
C LEU A 151 8.49 -5.58 12.98
N LYS A 152 7.62 -6.08 13.86
CA LYS A 152 7.68 -5.83 15.30
C LYS A 152 9.07 -6.18 15.83
N GLU A 153 9.68 -5.23 16.55
CA GLU A 153 11.02 -5.35 17.17
C GLU A 153 12.19 -5.55 16.19
N ARG A 154 11.94 -5.53 14.87
CA ARG A 154 12.97 -5.66 13.82
C ARG A 154 13.46 -4.30 13.34
N ARG A 155 14.26 -3.62 14.17
CA ARG A 155 14.85 -2.32 13.80
C ARG A 155 15.76 -2.41 12.57
N ASP A 156 16.36 -3.57 12.33
CA ASP A 156 17.14 -3.90 11.14
C ASP A 156 16.33 -3.80 9.83
N ARG A 157 14.99 -3.92 9.92
CA ARG A 157 14.06 -3.85 8.79
C ARG A 157 13.43 -2.47 8.60
N GLN A 158 13.77 -1.51 9.46
CA GLN A 158 13.26 -0.15 9.40
C GLN A 158 14.30 0.79 8.74
N PRO A 159 13.87 1.86 8.06
CA PRO A 159 12.48 2.27 7.80
C PRO A 159 11.75 1.36 6.79
N VAL A 160 10.42 1.30 6.88
CA VAL A 160 9.57 0.52 5.97
C VAL A 160 8.60 1.41 5.18
N ALA A 161 8.41 1.09 3.91
CA ALA A 161 7.41 1.72 3.05
C ALA A 161 6.48 0.70 2.38
N THR A 162 5.31 1.15 1.94
CA THR A 162 4.41 0.39 1.07
C THR A 162 3.93 1.24 -0.10
N VAL A 163 3.66 0.60 -1.23
CA VAL A 163 2.86 1.22 -2.30
C VAL A 163 1.38 1.16 -1.97
N SER A 164 0.61 2.07 -2.56
CA SER A 164 -0.83 1.91 -2.71
C SER A 164 -1.15 0.73 -3.62
N PHE A 165 -2.19 -0.02 -3.27
CA PHE A 165 -2.73 -1.12 -4.07
C PHE A 165 -3.81 -0.62 -5.07
N LEU A 166 -4.11 0.68 -5.07
CA LEU A 166 -5.06 1.30 -5.99
C LEU A 166 -4.44 1.53 -7.37
N GLY A 167 -5.25 1.44 -8.42
CA GLY A 167 -4.84 1.58 -9.81
C GLY A 167 -3.96 0.42 -10.32
N ALA A 168 -3.73 -0.60 -9.48
CA ALA A 168 -2.92 -1.75 -9.84
C ALA A 168 -3.65 -2.65 -10.84
N ARG A 169 -3.02 -2.93 -12.00
CA ARG A 169 -3.62 -3.80 -13.03
C ARG A 169 -3.58 -5.27 -12.65
N SER A 170 -2.41 -5.79 -12.29
CA SER A 170 -2.22 -7.21 -11.98
C SER A 170 -2.66 -7.57 -10.56
N ASN A 171 -2.67 -6.61 -9.64
CA ASN A 171 -2.98 -6.82 -8.22
C ASN A 171 -4.07 -5.86 -7.77
N ARG A 172 -5.20 -5.88 -8.48
CA ARG A 172 -6.37 -5.03 -8.17
C ARG A 172 -6.79 -5.23 -6.72
N LEU A 173 -7.24 -4.17 -6.08
CA LEU A 173 -7.87 -4.21 -4.77
C LEU A 173 -9.33 -3.82 -4.89
N VAL A 174 -10.23 -4.63 -4.35
CA VAL A 174 -11.67 -4.36 -4.36
C VAL A 174 -12.26 -4.38 -2.96
N ASN A 175 -13.36 -3.66 -2.80
CA ASN A 175 -14.20 -3.68 -1.63
C ASN A 175 -15.30 -4.76 -1.74
N GLU A 176 -16.19 -4.79 -0.75
CA GLU A 176 -17.31 -5.72 -0.63
C GLU A 176 -18.33 -5.60 -1.78
N GLN A 177 -18.30 -4.50 -2.53
CA GLN A 177 -19.14 -4.23 -3.70
C GLN A 177 -18.41 -4.51 -5.02
N ASN A 178 -17.24 -5.16 -4.98
CA ASN A 178 -16.37 -5.44 -6.13
C ASN A 178 -15.93 -4.16 -6.87
N ARG A 179 -15.77 -3.05 -6.14
CA ARG A 179 -15.29 -1.76 -6.65
C ARG A 179 -13.96 -1.41 -6.02
N GLU A 180 -13.16 -0.60 -6.70
CA GLU A 180 -11.94 -0.06 -6.13
C GLU A 180 -12.27 0.82 -4.89
N PRO A 181 -11.66 0.56 -3.72
CA PRO A 181 -11.91 1.33 -2.51
C PRO A 181 -11.28 2.73 -2.59
N SER A 182 -11.71 3.65 -1.72
CA SER A 182 -11.02 4.94 -1.56
C SER A 182 -9.63 4.74 -0.95
N PHE A 183 -8.73 5.69 -1.19
CA PHE A 183 -7.41 5.68 -0.55
C PHE A 183 -7.51 5.73 0.97
N GLU A 184 -8.45 6.49 1.52
CA GLU A 184 -8.75 6.49 2.95
C GLU A 184 -9.12 5.10 3.48
N ARG A 185 -9.95 4.33 2.75
CA ARG A 185 -10.30 2.97 3.15
C ARG A 185 -9.08 2.06 3.18
N VAL A 186 -8.18 2.18 2.20
CA VAL A 186 -6.90 1.45 2.17
C VAL A 186 -6.04 1.82 3.38
N LEU A 187 -5.85 3.13 3.65
CA LEU A 187 -5.08 3.63 4.80
C LEU A 187 -5.65 3.13 6.13
N ARG A 188 -6.98 3.22 6.30
CA ARG A 188 -7.70 2.72 7.48
C ARG A 188 -7.46 1.23 7.69
N THR A 189 -7.57 0.43 6.63
CA THR A 189 -7.34 -1.01 6.70
C THR A 189 -5.91 -1.33 7.14
N MET A 190 -4.90 -0.69 6.56
CA MET A 190 -3.50 -0.86 6.98
C MET A 190 -3.26 -0.42 8.42
N TYR A 191 -3.82 0.73 8.80
CA TYR A 191 -3.68 1.29 10.14
C TYR A 191 -4.30 0.39 11.21
N GLN A 192 -5.53 -0.11 10.98
CA GLN A 192 -6.21 -1.03 11.89
C GLN A 192 -5.49 -2.38 11.98
N ALA A 193 -4.83 -2.80 10.91
CA ALA A 193 -3.96 -3.98 10.91
C ALA A 193 -2.61 -3.77 11.64
N GLY A 194 -2.33 -2.57 12.16
CA GLY A 194 -1.15 -2.27 12.97
C GLY A 194 0.04 -1.70 12.19
N TYR A 195 -0.10 -1.44 10.90
CA TYR A 195 0.98 -0.86 10.09
C TYR A 195 1.18 0.63 10.41
N ARG A 196 2.44 1.07 10.49
CA ARG A 196 2.84 2.43 10.89
C ARG A 196 4.01 3.00 10.07
N GLY A 197 4.24 2.44 8.87
CA GLY A 197 5.28 2.90 7.96
C GLY A 197 4.81 4.00 7.02
N ASP A 198 5.65 4.27 6.02
CA ASP A 198 5.37 5.26 4.99
C ASP A 198 4.56 4.63 3.84
N VAL A 199 3.60 5.39 3.28
CA VAL A 199 2.70 4.94 2.21
C VAL A 199 2.89 5.85 1.00
N TYR A 200 3.28 5.27 -0.14
CA TYR A 200 3.28 5.96 -1.42
C TYR A 200 1.89 5.84 -2.08
N PRO A 201 1.18 6.96 -2.32
CA PRO A 201 -0.09 6.96 -3.03
C PRO A 201 0.05 6.40 -4.46
N ALA A 202 -1.05 5.93 -5.03
CA ALA A 202 -1.08 5.58 -6.44
C ALA A 202 -0.82 6.84 -7.28
N PRO A 203 -0.06 6.78 -8.39
CA PRO A 203 0.25 7.96 -9.21
C PRO A 203 -1.00 8.72 -9.68
N ALA A 204 -2.10 8.00 -9.94
CA ALA A 204 -3.38 8.61 -10.31
C ALA A 204 -4.03 9.45 -9.20
N LEU A 205 -3.63 9.29 -7.93
CA LEU A 205 -4.10 10.17 -6.84
C LEU A 205 -3.38 11.52 -6.85
N TRP A 206 -2.25 11.67 -7.54
CA TRP A 206 -1.54 12.94 -7.58
C TRP A 206 -2.33 14.03 -8.32
N SER A 207 -3.24 13.64 -9.23
CA SER A 207 -4.16 14.59 -9.88
C SER A 207 -5.32 15.03 -8.99
N LYS A 208 -5.49 14.45 -7.80
CA LYS A 208 -6.46 14.85 -6.76
C LYS A 208 -5.84 15.84 -5.76
N GLY A 209 -4.86 16.64 -6.19
CA GLY A 209 -4.17 17.61 -5.32
C GLY A 209 -5.04 18.81 -4.92
N ASP A 210 -6.15 19.00 -5.62
CA ASP A 210 -7.15 20.05 -5.46
C ASP A 210 -8.08 19.85 -4.27
N VAL A 211 -8.33 18.60 -3.87
CA VAL A 211 -9.26 18.23 -2.78
C VAL A 211 -8.66 18.34 -1.36
N GLY A 212 -7.48 18.96 -1.24
CA GLY A 212 -6.69 18.96 -0.01
C GLY A 212 -6.11 17.58 0.27
N VAL A 213 -4.83 17.49 0.62
CA VAL A 213 -4.19 16.20 0.91
C VAL A 213 -3.49 16.25 2.26
N PHE A 214 -3.76 15.25 3.10
CA PHE A 214 -3.10 15.11 4.40
C PHE A 214 -1.82 14.29 4.25
N ALA A 215 -0.78 14.72 4.95
CA ALA A 215 0.51 14.01 4.98
C ALA A 215 0.53 12.81 5.95
N THR A 216 -0.53 12.59 6.73
CA THR A 216 -0.59 11.51 7.72
C THR A 216 -1.99 10.91 7.85
N TYR A 217 -2.05 9.65 8.26
CA TYR A 217 -3.29 8.98 8.69
C TYR A 217 -3.13 8.43 10.13
N PRO A 218 -4.15 8.51 11.02
CA PRO A 218 -5.51 9.01 10.81
C PRO A 218 -5.57 10.48 10.42
N PHE A 219 -6.57 10.86 9.63
CA PHE A 219 -6.79 12.25 9.27
C PHE A 219 -7.28 13.05 10.49
N PRO A 220 -7.01 14.37 10.56
CA PRO A 220 -7.50 15.21 11.64
C PRO A 220 -9.04 15.20 11.76
N GLU A 221 -9.58 15.42 12.96
CA GLU A 221 -11.03 15.48 13.21
C GLU A 221 -11.76 16.50 12.33
N GLY A 222 -11.07 17.55 11.88
CA GLY A 222 -11.61 18.54 10.95
C GLY A 222 -12.16 17.92 9.66
N VAL A 223 -11.61 16.79 9.21
CA VAL A 223 -12.13 16.06 8.03
C VAL A 223 -13.51 15.47 8.29
N ALA A 224 -13.75 14.93 9.49
CA ALA A 224 -15.08 14.43 9.86
C ALA A 224 -16.10 15.57 9.87
N ARG A 225 -15.73 16.73 10.43
CA ARG A 225 -16.58 17.93 10.43
C ARG A 225 -16.86 18.46 9.01
N MET A 226 -15.88 18.43 8.12
CA MET A 226 -16.07 18.82 6.72
C MET A 226 -17.08 17.91 5.98
N ARG A 227 -17.13 16.61 6.32
CA ARG A 227 -18.08 15.65 5.72
C ARG A 227 -19.52 15.86 6.16
N GLU A 228 -19.73 16.37 7.36
CA GLU A 228 -21.06 16.64 7.90
C GLU A 228 -21.73 17.85 7.23
N GLY A 229 -21.00 18.57 6.37
CA GLY A 229 -21.43 19.80 5.74
C GLY A 229 -21.31 20.98 6.71
N SER A 230 -20.70 22.08 6.24
CA SER A 230 -20.81 23.34 6.97
C SER A 230 -22.29 23.74 6.97
N SER A 231 -22.96 23.58 8.11
CA SER A 231 -24.31 24.13 8.34
C SER A 231 -24.26 25.65 8.47
#